data_AF-A0A7W7M9Q4-F1
#
_entry.id   AF-A0A7W7M9Q4-F1
#
_cell.length_a   1.000
_cell.length_b   1.000
_cell.length_c   1.000
_cell.angle_alpha   90.00
_cell.angle_beta   90.00
_cell.angle_gamma   90.00
#
_symmetry.space_group_name_H-M   'P 1'
#
loop_
_entity.id
_entity.type
_entity.pdbx_description
1 polymer ?
#
loop_
_entity_poly.entity_id
_entity_poly.type
_entity_poly.pdbx_seq_one_letter_code
_entity_poly.pdbx_strand_id
1 'polypeptide(L)'
;MNFAVLGDSIAYGQGASRDADTVAARLSDTLTRADVPNHTRVFAVPGARSADLAAQVVRATSWSPDLALIVIGANDLTRFVPAPDAAA
;
A
#
# COMPACT_ATOMS: atom_id res chain seq x y z
N MET A 1 -12.46 11.36 3.29
CA MET A 1 -12.29 9.92 3.55
C MET A 1 -10.83 9.60 3.87
N ASN A 2 -10.57 8.63 4.72
CA ASN A 2 -9.23 8.13 5.04
C ASN A 2 -8.84 7.05 4.01
N PHE A 3 -7.81 7.33 3.21
CA PHE A 3 -7.28 6.41 2.20
C PHE A 3 -5.94 5.82 2.68
N ALA A 4 -5.92 4.53 3.01
CA ALA A 4 -4.72 3.82 3.42
C ALA A 4 -4.04 3.14 2.22
N VAL A 5 -2.71 3.19 2.18
CA VAL A 5 -1.90 2.49 1.19
C VAL A 5 -0.95 1.53 1.93
N LEU A 6 -1.12 0.23 1.72
CA LEU A 6 -0.35 -0.84 2.35
C LEU A 6 0.38 -1.64 1.28
N GLY A 7 1.45 -2.32 1.67
CA GLY A 7 2.17 -3.19 0.75
C GLY A 7 3.69 -3.13 0.86
N ASP A 8 4.33 -3.37 -0.28
CA ASP A 8 5.78 -3.39 -0.44
C ASP A 8 6.33 -2.05 -0.98
N SER A 9 7.50 -2.10 -1.62
CA SER A 9 8.17 -0.97 -2.26
C SER A 9 7.31 -0.26 -3.31
N ILE A 10 6.43 -0.97 -4.02
CA ILE A 10 5.56 -0.37 -5.04
C ILE A 10 4.50 0.51 -4.36
N ALA A 11 3.82 -0.03 -3.35
CA ALA A 11 2.87 0.74 -2.53
C ALA A 11 3.53 1.91 -1.80
N TYR A 12 4.78 1.73 -1.35
CA TYR A 12 5.58 2.79 -0.73
C TYR A 12 5.93 3.92 -1.70
N GLY A 13 5.93 3.65 -3.01
CA GLY A 13 6.31 4.62 -4.05
C GLY A 13 7.79 4.61 -4.40
N GLN A 14 8.52 3.55 -4.06
CA GLN A 14 9.94 3.43 -4.39
C GLN A 14 10.13 3.39 -5.91
N GLY A 15 11.10 4.18 -6.40
CA GLY A 15 11.39 4.32 -7.83
C GLY A 15 10.58 5.41 -8.54
N ALA A 16 9.66 6.09 -7.86
CA ALA A 16 9.05 7.30 -8.37
C ALA A 16 10.10 8.43 -8.48
N SER A 17 10.08 9.19 -9.57
CA SER A 17 11.02 10.29 -9.79
C SER A 17 10.78 11.47 -8.84
N ARG A 18 9.53 11.67 -8.40
CA ARG A 18 9.08 12.72 -7.48
C ARG A 18 8.02 12.15 -6.53
N ASP A 19 7.86 12.76 -5.37
CA ASP A 19 6.83 12.35 -4.39
C ASP A 19 5.42 12.34 -4.98
N ALA A 20 5.12 13.30 -5.87
CA ALA A 20 3.84 13.38 -6.59
C ALA A 20 3.62 12.24 -7.61
N ASP A 21 4.68 11.55 -8.03
CA ASP A 21 4.60 10.45 -8.99
C ASP A 21 4.37 9.09 -8.29
N THR A 22 4.39 9.04 -6.96
CA THR A 22 4.08 7.82 -6.20
C THR A 22 2.64 7.36 -6.45
N VAL A 23 2.38 6.05 -6.35
CA VAL A 23 1.03 5.50 -6.56
C VAL A 23 0.01 6.12 -5.61
N ALA A 24 0.40 6.36 -4.36
CA ALA A 24 -0.42 7.01 -3.34
C ALA A 24 -0.81 8.44 -3.75
N ALA A 25 0.18 9.25 -4.15
CA ALA A 25 -0.08 10.63 -4.57
C ALA A 25 -0.96 10.71 -5.82
N ARG A 26 -0.68 9.89 -6.84
CA ARG A 26 -1.44 9.89 -8.10
C ARG A 26 -2.88 9.45 -7.93
N LEU A 27 -3.14 8.45 -7.07
CA LEU A 27 -4.50 8.02 -6.76
C LEU A 27 -5.23 9.03 -5.87
N SER A 28 -4.57 9.60 -4.86
CA SER A 28 -5.13 10.66 -4.03
C SER A 28 -5.56 11.88 -4.85
N ASP A 29 -4.72 12.29 -5.81
CA ASP A 29 -5.00 13.37 -6.76
C ASP A 29 -6.17 13.00 -7.71
N THR A 30 -6.25 11.76 -8.17
CA THR A 30 -7.38 11.28 -8.98
C THR A 30 -8.69 11.29 -8.21
N LEU A 31 -8.70 10.82 -6.96
CA LEU A 31 -9.87 10.89 -6.07
C LEU A 31 -10.29 12.34 -5.82
N THR A 32 -9.32 13.22 -5.57
CA THR A 32 -9.59 14.66 -5.37
C THR A 32 -10.23 15.29 -6.60
N ARG A 33 -9.72 15.00 -7.81
CA ARG A 33 -10.33 15.45 -9.08
C ARG A 33 -11.72 14.89 -9.33
N ALA A 34 -12.05 13.74 -8.75
CA ALA A 34 -13.37 13.13 -8.80
C ALA A 34 -14.32 13.67 -7.70
N ASP A 35 -13.96 14.78 -7.06
CA ASP A 35 -14.71 15.40 -5.96
C ASP A 35 -14.87 14.47 -4.74
N VAL A 36 -13.85 13.63 -4.51
CA VAL A 36 -13.75 12.74 -3.33
C VAL A 36 -12.59 13.21 -2.46
N PRO A 37 -12.82 14.14 -1.50
CA PRO A 37 -11.80 14.62 -0.58
C PRO A 37 -11.24 13.47 0.24
N ASN A 38 -9.92 13.38 0.31
CA ASN A 38 -9.25 12.28 1.00
C ASN A 38 -8.05 12.76 1.84
N HIS A 39 -7.82 12.07 2.95
CA HIS A 39 -6.58 12.10 3.70
C HIS A 39 -5.88 10.79 3.38
N THR A 40 -4.71 10.85 2.75
CA THR A 40 -3.97 9.64 2.37
C THR A 40 -2.86 9.35 3.37
N ARG A 41 -2.69 8.09 3.76
CA ARG A 41 -1.57 7.64 4.60
C ARG A 41 -0.97 6.34 4.08
N VAL A 42 0.36 6.33 3.97
CA VAL A 42 1.13 5.16 3.55
C VAL A 42 1.58 4.38 4.79
N PHE A 43 1.22 3.10 4.83
CA PHE A 43 1.65 2.11 5.82
C PHE A 43 2.56 1.04 5.23
N ALA A 44 2.75 1.06 3.89
CA ALA A 44 3.62 0.17 3.14
C ALA A 44 5.06 0.18 3.69
N VAL A 45 5.73 -0.96 3.57
CA VAL A 45 7.09 -1.17 4.04
C VAL A 45 7.90 -1.74 2.88
N PRO A 46 8.95 -1.06 2.38
CA PRO A 46 9.82 -1.60 1.34
C PRO A 46 10.38 -2.96 1.72
N GLY A 47 10.33 -3.91 0.78
CA GLY A 47 10.79 -5.29 1.01
C GLY A 47 9.77 -6.20 1.72
N ALA A 48 8.59 -5.71 2.10
CA ALA A 48 7.56 -6.53 2.73
C ALA A 48 7.08 -7.67 1.82
N ARG A 49 6.88 -8.84 2.43
CA ARG A 49 6.21 -10.01 1.85
C ARG A 49 4.75 -10.06 2.30
N SER A 50 3.96 -10.92 1.69
CA SER A 50 2.56 -11.13 2.06
C SER A 50 2.37 -11.44 3.55
N ALA A 51 3.24 -12.27 4.13
CA ALA A 51 3.22 -12.59 5.57
C ALA A 51 3.47 -11.38 6.49
N ASP A 52 4.13 -10.33 6.00
CA ASP A 52 4.42 -9.13 6.78
C ASP A 52 3.23 -8.13 6.76
N LEU A 53 2.22 -8.37 5.92
CA LEU A 53 1.08 -7.47 5.71
C LEU A 53 0.21 -7.32 6.97
N ALA A 54 0.08 -8.37 7.78
CA ALA A 54 -0.76 -8.37 8.98
C ALA A 54 -0.41 -7.22 9.94
N ALA A 55 0.89 -6.95 10.15
CA ALA A 55 1.35 -5.86 11.00
C ALA A 55 0.98 -4.48 10.41
N GLN A 56 0.96 -4.34 9.08
CA GLN A 56 0.53 -3.10 8.43
C GLN A 56 -0.98 -2.91 8.59
N VAL A 57 -1.77 -3.99 8.45
CA VAL A 57 -3.24 -3.97 8.62
C VAL A 57 -3.60 -3.49 10.02
N VAL A 58 -2.98 -4.03 11.07
CA VAL A 58 -3.25 -3.60 12.46
C VAL A 58 -3.01 -2.09 12.66
N ARG A 59 -1.92 -1.55 12.10
CA ARG A 59 -1.65 -0.11 12.15
C ARG A 59 -2.67 0.70 11.34
N ALA A 60 -3.02 0.21 10.15
CA ALA A 60 -3.96 0.89 9.28
C ALA A 60 -5.36 0.93 9.88
N THR A 61 -5.88 -0.19 10.40
CA THR A 61 -7.21 -0.25 11.03
C THR A 61 -7.32 0.65 12.26
N SER A 62 -6.23 0.83 13.01
CA SER A 62 -6.18 1.79 14.13
C SER A 62 -6.37 3.24 13.68
N TRP A 63 -6.14 3.53 12.41
CA TRP A 63 -6.37 4.84 11.79
C TRP A 63 -7.74 4.96 11.10
N SER A 64 -8.58 3.91 11.14
CA SER A 64 -9.95 3.89 10.59
C SER A 64 -10.02 4.32 9.12
N PRO A 65 -9.47 3.53 8.18
CA PRO A 65 -9.50 3.84 6.76
C PRO A 65 -10.88 3.53 6.16
N ASP A 66 -11.36 4.41 5.31
CA ASP A 66 -12.58 4.20 4.51
C ASP A 66 -12.27 3.41 3.22
N LEU A 67 -11.03 3.55 2.71
CA LEU A 67 -10.52 2.88 1.53
C LEU A 67 -9.09 2.39 1.78
N ALA A 68 -8.76 1.20 1.30
CA ALA A 68 -7.41 0.66 1.35
C ALA A 68 -6.95 0.19 -0.04
N LEU A 69 -5.76 0.61 -0.45
CA LEU A 69 -5.00 0.02 -1.55
C LEU A 69 -3.95 -0.91 -0.96
N ILE A 70 -3.87 -2.14 -1.46
CA ILE A 70 -2.85 -3.12 -1.07
C ILE A 70 -2.09 -3.54 -2.32
N VAL A 71 -0.77 -3.33 -2.33
CA VAL A 71 0.14 -3.85 -3.37
C VAL A 71 1.24 -4.65 -2.71
N ILE A 72 1.13 -5.98 -2.75
CA ILE A 72 2.01 -6.91 -2.05
C ILE A 72 2.30 -8.13 -2.94
N GLY A 73 3.33 -8.91 -2.61
CA GLY A 73 3.65 -10.17 -3.29
C GLY A 73 4.87 -10.11 -4.19
N ALA A 74 5.40 -8.93 -4.53
CA ALA A 74 6.61 -8.84 -5.35
C ALA A 74 7.84 -9.47 -4.65
N ASN A 75 7.93 -9.31 -3.32
CA ASN A 75 8.99 -9.93 -2.53
C ASN A 75 8.81 -11.43 -2.33
N ASP A 76 7.56 -11.93 -2.32
CA ASP A 76 7.25 -13.35 -2.28
C ASP A 76 7.72 -14.02 -3.58
N LEU A 77 7.41 -13.40 -4.72
CA LEU A 77 7.81 -13.87 -6.04
C LEU A 77 9.33 -13.91 -6.20
N THR A 78 10.02 -12.81 -5.87
CA THR A 78 11.49 -12.72 -6.00
C THR A 78 12.25 -13.67 -5.05
N ARG A 79 11.59 -14.13 -3.98
CA ARG A 79 12.15 -15.06 -3.00
C ARG A 79 11.63 -16.49 -3.15
N PHE A 80 10.83 -16.77 -4.19
CA PHE A 80 10.25 -18.08 -4.46
C PHE A 80 9.45 -18.66 -3.28
N VAL A 81 8.70 -17.80 -2.57
CA VAL A 81 7.79 -18.25 -1.51
C VAL A 81 6.67 -19.10 -2.13
N PRO A 82 6.40 -20.32 -1.63
CA PRO A 82 5.29 -21.13 -2.10
C PRO A 82 3.94 -20.40 -1.99
N ALA A 83 3.07 -20.57 -2.99
CA ALA A 83 1.78 -19.90 -3.01
C ALA A 83 0.90 -20.13 -1.76
N PRO A 84 0.88 -21.34 -1.15
CA PRO A 84 0.15 -21.56 0.10
C PRO A 84 0.68 -20.71 1.25
N ASP A 85 2.01 -20.56 1.36
CA ASP A 85 2.65 -19.76 2.42
C ASP A 85 2.42 -18.26 2.21
N ALA A 86 2.35 -17.82 0.94
CA ALA A 86 2.09 -16.42 0.58
C ALA A 86 0.62 -16.00 0.78
N ALA A 87 -0.32 -16.95 0.75
CA ALA A 87 -1.75 -16.70 0.91
C ALA A 87 -2.28 -16.98 2.33
N ALA A 88 -1.40 -17.39 3.24
CA ALA A 88 -1.72 -17.77 4.61
C ALA A 88 -2.10 -16.59 5.51
#